data_AF-A0A2G4FW67-F1
#
_entry.id   AF-A0A2G4FW67-F1
#
_cell.length_a   1.000
_cell.length_b   1.000
_cell.length_c   1.000
_cell.angle_alpha   90.00
_cell.angle_beta   90.00
_cell.angle_gamma   90.00
#
_symmetry.space_group_name_H-M   'P 1'
#
loop_
_entity.id
_entity.type
_entity.pdbx_description
1 polymer ?
#
loop_
_entity_poly.entity_id
_entity_poly.type
_entity_poly.pdbx_seq_one_letter_code
_entity_poly.pdbx_strand_id
1 'polypeptide(L)'
;MRGTFKTIAECKPSEDGRRLLIASSSHGAAVIDRATGKVEFHATAMNGHSIELLPGNRVVIAASHVANGTGDRLSVYDLDRSGVELFHVDTPWPHAVIWDAARQLLWADSQRDVVGYRLTDWGTAAPRLTPAIVAPLPDSNGHDMMPVPDSPHLILSTAAHTWLFDRDTHQFAKHPRLGDAAKVKSVHVDPASKRLLWVQGEGTVWWSEVLHLHDPDTTITLPGEKVYKVRWMPPARPR
;
A
#
# COMPACT_ATOMS: atom_id res chain seq x y z
N MET A 1 1.21 21.60 -6.66
CA MET A 1 0.92 20.15 -6.48
C MET A 1 -0.24 19.60 -7.31
N ARG A 2 -1.24 20.37 -7.79
CA ARG A 2 -2.40 19.75 -8.50
C ARG A 2 -2.03 18.76 -9.62
N GLY A 3 -0.99 19.06 -10.40
CA GLY A 3 -0.52 18.18 -11.47
C GLY A 3 0.08 16.84 -11.01
N THR A 4 0.41 16.67 -9.72
CA THR A 4 1.05 15.46 -9.19
C THR A 4 0.05 14.38 -8.72
N PHE A 5 -1.25 14.65 -8.80
CA PHE A 5 -2.33 13.74 -8.40
C PHE A 5 -3.20 13.27 -9.57
N LYS A 6 -2.68 13.27 -10.80
CA LYS A 6 -3.43 12.84 -12.00
C LYS A 6 -3.69 11.33 -12.05
N THR A 7 -2.83 10.52 -11.45
CA THR A 7 -2.91 9.06 -11.46
C THR A 7 -2.76 8.55 -10.04
N ILE A 8 -3.86 8.56 -9.29
CA ILE A 8 -3.90 8.04 -7.92
C ILE A 8 -3.62 6.53 -7.98
N ALA A 9 -2.53 6.12 -7.35
CA ALA A 9 -2.12 4.73 -7.27
C ALA A 9 -2.71 4.07 -6.03
N GLU A 10 -2.81 4.78 -4.91
CA GLU A 10 -3.49 4.30 -3.70
C GLU A 10 -4.27 5.43 -3.04
N CYS A 11 -5.47 5.10 -2.57
CA CYS A 11 -6.22 5.88 -1.59
C CYS A 11 -6.76 4.91 -0.54
N LYS A 12 -6.23 4.94 0.68
CA LYS A 12 -6.66 4.05 1.77
C LYS A 12 -7.05 4.80 3.04
N PRO A 13 -8.02 4.29 3.80
CA PRO A 13 -8.32 4.84 5.11
C PRO A 13 -7.22 4.48 6.11
N SER A 14 -6.99 5.36 7.08
CA SER A 14 -6.18 5.10 8.26
C SER A 14 -6.86 5.66 9.51
N GLU A 15 -6.43 5.20 10.68
CA GLU A 15 -6.99 5.57 12.00
C GLU A 15 -8.52 5.46 12.01
N ASP A 16 -9.05 4.25 11.80
CA ASP A 16 -10.49 3.96 11.70
C ASP A 16 -11.24 4.82 10.67
N GLY A 17 -10.54 5.27 9.62
CA GLY A 17 -11.09 6.09 8.55
C GLY A 17 -11.20 7.58 8.86
N ARG A 18 -10.56 8.05 9.94
CA ARG A 18 -10.41 9.49 10.20
C ARG A 18 -9.55 10.16 9.13
N ARG A 19 -8.48 9.49 8.69
CA ARG A 19 -7.57 9.99 7.67
C ARG A 19 -7.70 9.21 6.37
N LEU A 20 -7.47 9.90 5.26
CA LEU A 20 -7.22 9.31 3.95
C LEU A 20 -5.74 9.46 3.61
N LEU A 21 -5.09 8.36 3.26
CA LEU A 21 -3.72 8.33 2.79
C LEU A 21 -3.74 8.15 1.28
N ILE A 22 -3.09 9.07 0.56
CA ILE A 22 -3.08 9.09 -0.90
C ILE A 22 -1.64 9.02 -1.40
N ALA A 23 -1.38 8.09 -2.31
CA ALA A 23 -0.18 8.03 -3.13
C ALA A 23 -0.56 8.06 -4.61
N SER A 24 0.23 8.78 -5.41
CA SER A 24 -0.02 8.99 -6.84
C SER A 24 1.23 8.68 -7.63
N SER A 25 1.09 7.87 -8.67
CA SER A 25 2.18 7.55 -9.60
C SER A 25 2.60 8.79 -10.40
N SER A 26 1.74 9.82 -10.47
CA SER A 26 2.09 11.18 -10.93
C SER A 26 2.89 12.01 -9.90
N HIS A 27 3.42 11.35 -8.87
CA HIS A 27 4.43 11.84 -7.93
C HIS A 27 3.93 12.57 -6.68
N GLY A 28 2.62 12.62 -6.45
CA GLY A 28 2.04 13.25 -5.27
C GLY A 28 1.80 12.24 -4.15
N ALA A 29 1.96 12.68 -2.90
CA ALA A 29 1.45 11.96 -1.75
C ALA A 29 0.81 12.94 -0.76
N ALA A 30 -0.24 12.50 -0.06
CA ALA A 30 -0.95 13.34 0.90
C ALA A 30 -1.60 12.52 2.02
N VAL A 31 -1.72 13.17 3.18
CA VAL A 31 -2.61 12.74 4.28
C VAL A 31 -3.70 13.79 4.42
N ILE A 32 -4.95 13.35 4.38
CA ILE A 32 -6.11 14.23 4.42
C ILE A 32 -6.99 13.84 5.60
N ASP A 33 -7.37 14.80 6.44
CA ASP A 33 -8.45 14.60 7.39
C ASP A 33 -9.77 14.45 6.61
N ARG A 34 -10.38 13.26 6.70
CA ARG A 34 -11.54 12.89 5.88
C ARG A 34 -12.74 13.78 6.15
N ALA A 35 -12.93 14.21 7.39
CA ALA A 35 -14.12 14.97 7.80
C ALA A 35 -14.07 16.43 7.31
N THR A 36 -12.88 17.04 7.30
CA THR A 36 -12.70 18.45 6.93
C THR A 36 -12.18 18.66 5.51
N GLY A 37 -11.59 17.63 4.90
CA GLY A 37 -10.82 17.76 3.68
C GLY A 37 -9.49 18.51 3.86
N LYS A 38 -9.08 18.80 5.11
CA LYS A 38 -7.80 19.46 5.38
C LYS A 38 -6.66 18.54 4.99
N VAL A 39 -5.75 19.04 4.15
CA VAL A 39 -4.46 18.40 3.89
C VAL A 39 -3.58 18.58 5.11
N GLU A 40 -3.32 17.51 5.83
CA GLU A 40 -2.46 17.51 7.03
C GLU A 40 -0.99 17.33 6.66
N PHE A 41 -0.72 16.59 5.58
CA PHE A 41 0.62 16.38 5.05
C PHE A 41 0.60 16.27 3.53
N HIS A 42 1.69 16.68 2.89
CA HIS A 42 1.95 16.41 1.49
C HIS A 42 3.45 16.24 1.18
N ALA A 43 3.76 15.46 0.16
CA ALA A 43 5.12 15.34 -0.36
C ALA A 43 5.12 15.06 -1.87
N THR A 44 6.27 15.29 -2.50
CA THR A 44 6.58 14.76 -3.82
C THR A 44 7.35 13.45 -3.63
N ALA A 45 6.78 12.35 -4.10
CA ALA A 45 7.41 11.04 -4.09
C ALA A 45 7.34 10.46 -5.50
N MET A 46 8.49 10.38 -6.17
CA MET A 46 8.55 9.96 -7.57
C MET A 46 7.92 8.58 -7.73
N ASN A 47 6.91 8.50 -8.58
CA ASN A 47 6.15 7.27 -8.84
C ASN A 47 5.60 6.59 -7.54
N GLY A 48 5.04 7.39 -6.63
CA GLY A 48 4.46 6.91 -5.37
C GLY A 48 3.30 5.93 -5.60
N HIS A 49 3.39 4.74 -4.99
CA HIS A 49 2.41 3.66 -5.16
C HIS A 49 1.72 3.24 -3.87
N SER A 50 2.32 3.53 -2.72
CA SER A 50 1.69 3.31 -1.43
C SER A 50 2.22 4.29 -0.38
N ILE A 51 1.42 4.53 0.65
CA ILE A 51 1.71 5.47 1.74
C ILE A 51 1.19 4.87 3.05
N GLU A 52 1.92 5.03 4.15
CA GLU A 52 1.46 4.53 5.45
C GLU A 52 1.84 5.48 6.59
N LEU A 53 0.97 5.55 7.60
CA LEU A 53 1.29 6.24 8.85
C LEU A 53 2.13 5.33 9.75
N LEU A 54 3.15 5.90 10.37
CA LEU A 54 4.04 5.23 11.30
C LEU A 54 3.99 5.90 12.68
N PRO A 55 4.36 5.18 13.75
CA PRO A 55 4.51 5.77 15.09
C PRO A 55 5.37 7.05 15.10
N GLY A 56 5.19 7.91 16.10
CA GLY A 56 6.00 9.12 16.24
C GLY A 56 5.70 10.20 15.20
N ASN A 57 4.46 10.24 14.69
CA ASN A 57 4.01 11.22 13.70
C ASN A 57 4.84 11.18 12.40
N ARG A 58 5.12 9.97 11.92
CA ARG A 58 5.90 9.72 10.72
C ARG A 58 5.02 9.18 9.60
N VAL A 59 5.44 9.43 8.38
CA VAL A 59 4.79 8.91 7.17
C VAL A 59 5.86 8.21 6.34
N VAL A 60 5.55 7.03 5.81
CA VAL A 60 6.39 6.37 4.81
C VAL A 60 5.68 6.33 3.47
N ILE A 61 6.41 6.53 2.38
CA ILE A 61 5.91 6.43 1.02
C ILE A 61 6.77 5.43 0.25
N ALA A 62 6.11 4.46 -0.39
CA ALA A 62 6.72 3.58 -1.37
C ALA A 62 6.76 4.26 -2.73
N ALA A 63 7.97 4.58 -3.19
CA ALA A 63 8.25 5.16 -4.49
C ALA A 63 8.77 4.06 -5.43
N SER A 64 7.93 3.65 -6.38
CA SER A 64 8.27 2.58 -7.33
C SER A 64 9.31 3.07 -8.35
N HIS A 65 9.74 2.17 -9.23
CA HIS A 65 10.84 2.42 -10.17
C HIS A 65 10.62 3.64 -11.06
N VAL A 66 11.69 4.40 -11.26
CA VAL A 66 11.75 5.49 -12.25
C VAL A 66 13.11 5.41 -12.94
N ALA A 67 13.11 5.08 -14.24
CA ALA A 67 14.33 4.80 -15.00
C ALA A 67 15.41 5.91 -14.91
N ASN A 68 15.00 7.17 -14.81
CA ASN A 68 15.89 8.33 -14.71
C ASN A 68 15.47 9.27 -13.57
N GLY A 69 15.21 8.74 -12.39
CA GLY A 69 14.73 9.55 -11.25
C GLY A 69 14.91 8.90 -9.89
N THR A 70 14.36 9.53 -8.86
CA THR A 70 14.51 9.10 -7.46
C THR A 70 13.41 8.13 -7.02
N GLY A 71 13.21 7.07 -7.81
CA GLY A 71 12.34 5.94 -7.45
C GLY A 71 13.09 4.89 -6.61
N ASP A 72 12.57 3.67 -6.60
CA ASP A 72 13.17 2.48 -5.97
C ASP A 72 13.55 2.70 -4.51
N ARG A 73 12.62 3.24 -3.73
CA ARG A 73 12.86 3.54 -2.32
C ARG A 73 11.61 3.58 -1.46
N LEU A 74 11.82 3.37 -0.18
CA LEU A 74 10.88 3.79 0.86
C LEU A 74 11.40 5.09 1.49
N SER A 75 10.63 6.16 1.38
CA SER A 75 11.00 7.48 1.92
C SER A 75 10.18 7.80 3.17
N VAL A 76 10.84 8.22 4.24
CA VAL A 76 10.26 8.57 5.53
C VAL A 76 10.21 10.09 5.70
N TYR A 77 9.08 10.58 6.18
CA TYR A 77 8.79 11.99 6.40
C TYR A 77 8.23 12.23 7.80
N ASP A 78 8.26 13.49 8.23
CA ASP A 78 7.49 13.97 9.38
C ASP A 78 6.11 14.45 8.91
N LEU A 79 5.03 14.03 9.57
CA LEU A 79 3.69 14.49 9.23
C LEU A 79 3.55 16.02 9.39
N ASP A 80 4.24 16.60 10.37
CA ASP A 80 4.19 18.05 10.66
C ASP A 80 5.07 18.87 9.70
N ARG A 81 5.91 18.22 8.88
CA ARG A 81 6.84 18.88 7.96
C ARG A 81 6.72 18.33 6.54
N SER A 82 5.67 18.78 5.87
CA SER A 82 5.39 18.44 4.47
C SER A 82 6.60 18.68 3.55
N GLY A 83 6.87 17.71 2.68
CA GLY A 83 7.88 17.80 1.62
C GLY A 83 9.33 17.64 2.05
N VAL A 84 9.62 17.46 3.35
CA VAL A 84 10.99 17.26 3.85
C VAL A 84 11.23 15.78 4.16
N GLU A 85 11.96 15.10 3.28
CA GLU A 85 12.41 13.72 3.51
C GLU A 85 13.41 13.69 4.67
N LEU A 86 13.20 12.78 5.62
CA LEU A 86 14.10 12.55 6.75
C LEU A 86 15.11 11.44 6.49
N PHE A 87 14.66 10.41 5.76
CA PHE A 87 15.42 9.20 5.51
C PHE A 87 14.82 8.48 4.30
N HIS A 88 15.64 7.71 3.58
CA HIS A 88 15.15 6.67 2.69
C HIS A 88 16.00 5.41 2.80
N VAL A 89 15.39 4.28 2.42
CA VAL A 89 16.09 3.03 2.17
C VAL A 89 15.81 2.59 0.74
N ASP A 90 16.86 2.14 0.05
CA ASP A 90 16.73 1.60 -1.30
C ASP A 90 15.88 0.33 -1.25
N THR A 91 14.88 0.27 -2.11
CA THR A 91 13.93 -0.83 -2.19
C THR A 91 13.49 -0.90 -3.64
N PRO A 92 13.88 -1.91 -4.42
CA PRO A 92 13.53 -1.97 -5.84
C PRO A 92 12.03 -2.19 -6.04
N TRP A 93 11.39 -1.38 -6.89
CA TRP A 93 9.98 -1.53 -7.29
C TRP A 93 8.96 -1.74 -6.15
N PRO A 94 8.96 -0.95 -5.06
CA PRO A 94 7.99 -1.10 -3.99
C PRO A 94 6.64 -0.53 -4.43
N HIS A 95 5.58 -1.28 -4.15
CA HIS A 95 4.21 -0.90 -4.50
C HIS A 95 3.26 -0.90 -3.30
N ALA A 96 3.64 -1.48 -2.17
CA ALA A 96 2.81 -1.60 -0.98
C ALA A 96 3.63 -1.44 0.31
N VAL A 97 3.09 -0.66 1.24
CA VAL A 97 3.59 -0.53 2.61
C VAL A 97 2.43 -0.66 3.61
N ILE A 98 2.62 -1.45 4.67
CA ILE A 98 1.65 -1.64 5.76
C ILE A 98 2.37 -1.64 7.11
N TRP A 99 1.87 -0.86 8.06
CA TRP A 99 2.34 -0.89 9.44
C TRP A 99 1.63 -2.00 10.22
N ASP A 100 2.42 -2.89 10.82
CA ASP A 100 1.94 -3.93 11.73
C ASP A 100 2.25 -3.53 13.17
N ALA A 101 1.26 -2.95 13.84
CA ALA A 101 1.39 -2.54 15.24
C ALA A 101 1.55 -3.72 16.21
N ALA A 102 1.05 -4.92 15.88
CA ALA A 102 1.20 -6.07 16.76
C ALA A 102 2.65 -6.58 16.76
N ARG A 103 3.31 -6.55 15.61
CA ARG A 103 4.71 -6.99 15.44
C ARG A 103 5.74 -5.86 15.53
N GLN A 104 5.29 -4.60 15.54
CA GLN A 104 6.14 -3.40 15.47
C GLN A 104 7.06 -3.43 14.25
N LEU A 105 6.51 -3.83 13.10
CA LEU A 105 7.21 -3.91 11.83
C LEU A 105 6.46 -3.13 10.75
N LEU A 106 7.22 -2.44 9.91
CA LEU A 106 6.74 -1.95 8.62
C LEU A 106 6.98 -3.05 7.59
N TRP A 107 5.92 -3.60 7.02
CA TRP A 107 6.02 -4.53 5.90
C TRP A 107 6.00 -3.74 4.59
N ALA A 108 6.92 -4.06 3.69
CA ALA A 108 6.94 -3.55 2.33
C ALA A 108 7.16 -4.69 1.33
N ASP A 109 6.55 -4.58 0.15
CA ASP A 109 6.93 -5.41 -0.98
C ASP A 109 8.08 -4.76 -1.77
N SER A 110 8.71 -5.57 -2.61
CA SER A 110 9.72 -5.13 -3.57
C SER A 110 9.60 -5.96 -4.85
N GLN A 111 10.55 -5.77 -5.76
CA GLN A 111 10.66 -6.58 -6.97
C GLN A 111 10.77 -8.09 -6.66
N ARG A 112 11.41 -8.47 -5.55
CA ARG A 112 11.78 -9.87 -5.27
C ARG A 112 11.51 -10.34 -3.85
N ASP A 113 11.15 -9.45 -2.93
CA ASP A 113 11.04 -9.77 -1.52
C ASP A 113 9.82 -9.11 -0.87
N VAL A 114 9.33 -9.72 0.20
CA VAL A 114 8.61 -9.00 1.27
C VAL A 114 9.61 -8.72 2.38
N VAL A 115 9.74 -7.47 2.77
CA VAL A 115 10.70 -7.02 3.79
C VAL A 115 9.95 -6.45 4.99
N GLY A 116 10.26 -6.95 6.18
CA GLY A 116 9.81 -6.39 7.45
C GLY A 116 10.90 -5.51 8.04
N TYR A 117 10.65 -4.20 8.15
CA TYR A 117 11.57 -3.23 8.71
C TYR A 117 11.22 -2.90 10.17
N ARG A 118 12.23 -2.87 11.03
CA ARG A 118 12.16 -2.24 12.35
C ARG A 118 12.39 -0.74 12.22
N LEU A 119 11.73 0.00 13.11
CA LEU A 119 11.95 1.43 13.29
C LEU A 119 13.14 1.63 14.24
N THR A 120 14.26 2.10 13.71
CA THR A 120 15.51 2.29 14.46
C THR A 120 15.81 3.79 14.58
N ASP A 121 16.35 4.21 15.72
CA ASP A 121 16.65 5.63 16.03
C ASP A 121 15.43 6.56 15.84
N TRP A 122 14.22 6.02 16.00
CA TRP A 122 12.99 6.60 15.46
C TRP A 122 12.59 7.94 16.08
N GLY A 123 12.92 8.15 17.36
CA GLY A 123 12.68 9.40 18.08
C GLY A 123 13.75 10.47 17.86
N THR A 124 14.73 10.23 16.99
CA THR A 124 15.85 11.14 16.75
C THR A 124 15.66 11.96 15.45
N ALA A 125 16.60 12.85 15.17
CA ALA A 125 16.66 13.58 13.90
C ALA A 125 17.09 12.71 12.71
N ALA A 126 17.53 11.46 12.94
CA ALA A 126 18.02 10.55 11.91
C ALA A 126 17.34 9.17 12.03
N PRO A 127 16.02 9.08 11.82
CA PRO A 127 15.29 7.80 11.89
C PRO A 127 15.75 6.86 10.77
N ARG A 128 15.63 5.55 11.01
CA ARG A 128 16.01 4.51 10.04
C ARG A 128 14.98 3.41 9.96
N LEU A 129 14.83 2.85 8.75
CA LEU A 129 14.18 1.57 8.54
C LEU A 129 15.27 0.50 8.43
N THR A 130 15.33 -0.41 9.40
CA THR A 130 16.33 -1.48 9.42
C THR A 130 15.66 -2.81 9.05
N PRO A 131 16.07 -3.49 7.97
CA PRO A 131 15.55 -4.80 7.64
C PRO A 131 15.71 -5.76 8.82
N ALA A 132 14.60 -6.36 9.26
CA ALA A 132 14.58 -7.36 10.30
C ALA A 132 14.21 -8.74 9.74
N ILE A 133 13.32 -8.76 8.75
CA ILE A 133 12.88 -9.95 8.02
C ILE A 133 12.99 -9.66 6.53
N VAL A 134 13.51 -10.62 5.77
CA VAL A 134 13.54 -10.61 4.31
C VAL A 134 13.05 -11.98 3.86
N ALA A 135 11.89 -12.00 3.19
CA ALA A 135 11.28 -13.21 2.68
C ALA A 135 11.20 -13.13 1.14
N PRO A 136 11.96 -13.96 0.41
CA PRO A 136 11.89 -13.97 -1.05
C PRO A 136 10.48 -14.29 -1.51
N LEU A 137 9.99 -13.50 -2.46
CA LEU A 137 8.73 -13.76 -3.13
C LEU A 137 8.82 -15.09 -3.90
N PRO A 138 7.77 -15.93 -3.86
CA PRO A 138 7.68 -17.10 -4.73
C PRO A 138 7.55 -16.74 -6.23
N ASP A 139 7.38 -15.46 -6.53
CA ASP A 139 7.22 -14.84 -7.84
C ASP A 139 8.00 -13.51 -7.84
N SER A 140 7.69 -12.59 -8.74
CA SER A 140 8.30 -11.27 -8.83
C SER A 140 7.25 -10.17 -8.93
N ASN A 141 7.69 -8.94 -8.69
CA ASN A 141 6.92 -7.71 -8.80
C ASN A 141 5.67 -7.73 -7.91
N GLY A 142 5.86 -7.50 -6.61
CA GLY A 142 4.75 -7.15 -5.72
C GLY A 142 3.96 -5.95 -6.27
N HIS A 143 2.64 -5.99 -6.12
CA HIS A 143 1.73 -4.93 -6.59
C HIS A 143 0.84 -4.38 -5.49
N ASP A 144 0.32 -5.26 -4.63
CA ASP A 144 -0.53 -4.85 -3.53
C ASP A 144 -0.38 -5.80 -2.36
N MET A 145 -0.48 -5.26 -1.16
CA MET A 145 -0.36 -6.02 0.08
C MET A 145 -1.32 -5.44 1.12
N MET A 146 -2.24 -6.27 1.61
CA MET A 146 -3.23 -5.85 2.61
C MET A 146 -3.38 -6.93 3.70
N PRO A 147 -3.62 -6.54 4.97
CA PRO A 147 -3.85 -7.50 6.03
C PRO A 147 -5.14 -8.30 5.82
N VAL A 148 -5.10 -9.59 6.14
CA VAL A 148 -6.31 -10.39 6.34
C VAL A 148 -6.80 -10.16 7.77
N PRO A 149 -8.02 -9.64 7.97
CA PRO A 149 -8.58 -9.39 9.30
C PRO A 149 -8.52 -10.61 10.22
N ASP A 150 -8.22 -10.40 11.50
CA ASP A 150 -8.21 -11.42 12.55
C ASP A 150 -7.30 -12.64 12.28
N SER A 151 -6.20 -12.42 11.54
CA SER A 151 -5.24 -13.49 11.21
C SER A 151 -3.81 -12.93 11.10
N PRO A 152 -2.78 -13.80 11.10
CA PRO A 152 -1.40 -13.38 10.86
C PRO A 152 -1.10 -13.12 9.38
N HIS A 153 -2.04 -13.36 8.47
CA HIS A 153 -1.77 -13.28 7.05
C HIS A 153 -1.85 -11.86 6.48
N LEU A 154 -1.04 -11.61 5.45
CA LEU A 154 -1.25 -10.57 4.44
C LEU A 154 -1.68 -11.25 3.14
N ILE A 155 -2.61 -10.65 2.40
CA ILE A 155 -2.81 -10.99 0.98
C ILE A 155 -1.82 -10.16 0.19
N LEU A 156 -1.05 -10.80 -0.69
CA LEU A 156 -0.04 -10.18 -1.52
C LEU A 156 -0.24 -10.57 -2.98
N SER A 157 -0.48 -9.61 -3.86
CA SER A 157 -0.52 -9.86 -5.32
C SER A 157 0.84 -9.60 -5.95
N THR A 158 1.29 -10.52 -6.79
CA THR A 158 2.51 -10.42 -7.62
C THR A 158 2.14 -10.32 -9.11
N ALA A 159 3.13 -10.41 -10.01
CA ALA A 159 2.88 -10.37 -11.45
C ALA A 159 1.93 -11.50 -11.92
N ALA A 160 2.15 -12.73 -11.46
CA ALA A 160 1.44 -13.91 -11.97
C ALA A 160 0.46 -14.55 -10.98
N HIS A 161 0.55 -14.25 -9.68
CA HIS A 161 -0.20 -14.95 -8.65
C HIS A 161 -0.64 -14.03 -7.50
N THR A 162 -1.54 -14.54 -6.65
CA THR A 162 -1.87 -13.93 -5.36
C THR A 162 -1.58 -14.89 -4.22
N TRP A 163 -0.93 -14.40 -3.18
CA TRP A 163 -0.40 -15.19 -2.06
C TRP A 163 -1.04 -14.77 -0.74
N LEU A 164 -1.08 -15.71 0.19
CA LEU A 164 -1.13 -15.45 1.62
C LEU A 164 0.30 -15.51 2.16
N PHE A 165 0.77 -14.42 2.75
CA PHE A 165 2.03 -14.36 3.47
C PHE A 165 1.75 -14.36 4.97
N ASP A 166 2.22 -15.39 5.67
CA ASP A 166 2.12 -15.48 7.13
C ASP A 166 3.22 -14.64 7.79
N ARG A 167 2.83 -13.61 8.56
CA ARG A 167 3.77 -12.70 9.22
C ARG A 167 4.47 -13.29 10.45
N ASP A 168 4.02 -14.44 10.95
CA ASP A 168 4.67 -15.13 12.07
C ASP A 168 5.66 -16.19 11.60
N THR A 169 5.29 -16.95 10.58
CA THR A 169 6.15 -18.03 10.03
C THR A 169 6.99 -17.58 8.84
N HIS A 170 6.65 -16.43 8.24
CA HIS A 170 7.25 -15.88 7.02
C HIS A 170 7.13 -16.81 5.81
N GLN A 171 6.10 -17.64 5.79
CA GLN A 171 5.82 -18.58 4.70
C GLN A 171 4.74 -18.05 3.77
N PHE A 172 4.84 -18.47 2.50
CA PHE A 172 3.84 -18.17 1.48
C PHE A 172 3.00 -19.41 1.18
N ALA A 173 1.69 -19.19 1.04
CA ALA A 173 0.77 -20.13 0.44
C ALA A 173 -0.02 -19.42 -0.68
N LYS A 174 -0.46 -20.14 -1.71
CA LYS A 174 -1.35 -19.53 -2.71
C LYS A 174 -2.67 -19.11 -2.06
N HIS A 175 -3.18 -17.94 -2.44
CA HIS A 175 -4.50 -17.52 -2.00
C HIS A 175 -5.56 -18.52 -2.51
N PRO A 176 -6.48 -19.02 -1.68
CA PRO A 176 -7.36 -20.14 -2.05
C PRO A 176 -8.29 -19.84 -3.23
N ARG A 177 -8.65 -18.57 -3.45
CA ARG A 177 -9.52 -18.14 -4.57
C ARG A 177 -8.78 -17.42 -5.70
N LEU A 178 -7.67 -16.74 -5.38
CA LEU A 178 -6.97 -15.82 -6.30
C LEU A 178 -5.55 -16.31 -6.61
N GLY A 179 -5.19 -17.51 -6.15
CA GLY A 179 -3.85 -18.06 -6.25
C GLY A 179 -3.29 -17.98 -7.65
N ASP A 180 -4.11 -18.33 -8.64
CA ASP A 180 -3.76 -18.36 -10.07
C ASP A 180 -4.24 -17.12 -10.84
N ALA A 181 -4.79 -16.12 -10.15
CA ALA A 181 -5.16 -14.86 -10.77
C ALA A 181 -3.90 -14.02 -11.01
N ALA A 182 -3.56 -13.81 -12.28
CA ALA A 182 -2.46 -12.97 -12.70
C ALA A 182 -2.87 -11.50 -12.80
N LYS A 183 -1.88 -10.60 -12.74
CA LYS A 183 -2.08 -9.15 -12.90
C LYS A 183 -3.08 -8.54 -11.92
N VAL A 184 -3.29 -9.17 -10.76
CA VAL A 184 -4.05 -8.57 -9.66
C VAL A 184 -3.32 -7.31 -9.21
N LYS A 185 -4.02 -6.18 -9.24
CA LYS A 185 -3.50 -4.85 -8.90
C LYS A 185 -3.98 -4.36 -7.55
N SER A 186 -5.07 -4.95 -7.06
CA SER A 186 -5.64 -4.61 -5.78
C SER A 186 -6.32 -5.78 -5.12
N VAL A 187 -6.13 -5.93 -3.82
CA VAL A 187 -6.84 -6.88 -2.96
C VAL A 187 -7.12 -6.22 -1.61
N HIS A 188 -8.32 -6.40 -1.06
CA HIS A 188 -8.65 -5.93 0.28
C HIS A 188 -9.84 -6.73 0.84
N VAL A 189 -9.69 -7.30 2.02
CA VAL A 189 -10.79 -7.91 2.78
C VAL A 189 -11.35 -6.89 3.77
N ASP A 190 -12.65 -6.63 3.72
CA ASP A 190 -13.30 -5.74 4.67
C ASP A 190 -13.22 -6.33 6.09
N PRO A 191 -12.66 -5.62 7.09
CA PRO A 191 -12.63 -6.12 8.46
C PRO A 191 -14.03 -6.36 9.06
N ALA A 192 -15.06 -5.63 8.62
CA ALA A 192 -16.41 -5.75 9.16
C ALA A 192 -17.19 -6.92 8.52
N SER A 193 -17.36 -6.90 7.21
CA SER A 193 -18.16 -7.90 6.49
C SER A 193 -17.40 -9.14 6.05
N LYS A 194 -16.06 -9.13 6.17
CA LYS A 194 -15.14 -10.17 5.64
C LYS A 194 -15.20 -10.36 4.13
N ARG A 195 -15.82 -9.41 3.41
CA ARG A 195 -15.91 -9.44 1.95
C ARG A 195 -14.57 -9.13 1.31
N LEU A 196 -14.14 -9.99 0.40
CA LEU A 196 -12.97 -9.73 -0.43
C LEU A 196 -13.36 -8.85 -1.61
N LEU A 197 -12.63 -7.75 -1.79
CA LEU A 197 -12.68 -6.86 -2.94
C LEU A 197 -11.34 -6.94 -3.66
N TRP A 198 -11.36 -7.07 -4.98
CA TRP A 198 -10.13 -7.11 -5.78
C TRP A 198 -10.34 -6.56 -7.20
N VAL A 199 -9.21 -6.18 -7.81
CA VAL A 199 -9.14 -5.64 -9.18
C VAL A 199 -7.92 -6.24 -9.86
N GLN A 200 -8.05 -6.59 -11.14
CA GLN A 200 -6.96 -7.07 -11.98
C GLN A 200 -6.83 -6.20 -13.22
N GLY A 201 -5.62 -6.08 -13.76
CA GLY A 201 -5.42 -5.41 -15.05
C GLY A 201 -6.04 -6.22 -16.18
N GLU A 202 -6.79 -5.57 -17.07
CA GLU A 202 -7.44 -6.22 -18.20
C GLU A 202 -6.55 -6.20 -19.46
N GLY A 203 -6.41 -7.34 -20.13
CA GLY A 203 -5.59 -7.44 -21.35
C GLY A 203 -4.15 -6.97 -21.14
N THR A 204 -3.77 -5.89 -21.81
CA THR A 204 -2.43 -5.28 -21.74
C THR A 204 -2.36 -4.03 -20.87
N VAL A 205 -3.48 -3.56 -20.30
CA VAL A 205 -3.50 -2.36 -19.47
C VAL A 205 -3.28 -2.68 -17.99
N TRP A 206 -2.79 -1.69 -17.24
CA TRP A 206 -2.47 -1.80 -15.82
C TRP A 206 -3.65 -1.50 -14.89
N TRP A 207 -4.82 -1.17 -15.42
CA TRP A 207 -6.03 -0.78 -14.68
C TRP A 207 -7.24 -1.62 -15.14
N SER A 208 -8.37 -1.47 -14.46
CA SER A 208 -9.67 -2.03 -14.88
C SER A 208 -10.82 -1.09 -14.52
N GLU A 209 -11.95 -1.26 -15.22
CA GLU A 209 -13.24 -0.63 -14.91
C GLU A 209 -14.10 -1.52 -14.02
N VAL A 210 -13.68 -2.76 -13.75
CA VAL A 210 -14.46 -3.79 -13.07
C VAL A 210 -13.82 -4.12 -11.73
N LEU A 211 -14.63 -3.99 -10.69
CA LEU A 211 -14.31 -4.41 -9.34
C LEU A 211 -14.99 -5.75 -9.11
N HIS A 212 -14.24 -6.70 -8.55
CA HIS A 212 -14.75 -8.01 -8.19
C HIS A 212 -14.91 -8.11 -6.68
N LEU A 213 -16.06 -8.57 -6.23
CA LEU A 213 -16.34 -8.83 -4.84
C LEU A 213 -16.67 -10.31 -4.67
N HIS A 214 -16.21 -10.89 -3.56
CA HIS A 214 -16.60 -12.21 -3.11
C HIS A 214 -17.39 -12.13 -1.80
N ASP A 215 -18.12 -13.21 -1.53
CA ASP A 215 -18.85 -13.46 -0.29
C ASP A 215 -19.91 -12.37 0.05
N PRO A 216 -20.91 -12.11 -0.82
CA PRO A 216 -21.26 -12.86 -2.03
C PRO A 216 -20.55 -12.33 -3.29
N ASP A 217 -20.46 -13.22 -4.28
CA ASP A 217 -19.86 -12.96 -5.57
C ASP A 217 -20.69 -11.94 -6.37
N THR A 218 -20.06 -10.81 -6.71
CA THR A 218 -20.66 -9.77 -7.56
C THR A 218 -19.58 -8.92 -8.19
N THR A 219 -19.93 -8.19 -9.25
CA THR A 219 -19.08 -7.17 -9.83
C THR A 219 -19.68 -5.78 -9.71
N ILE A 220 -18.83 -4.76 -9.73
CA ILE A 220 -19.22 -3.36 -9.90
C ILE A 220 -18.44 -2.83 -11.09
N THR A 221 -19.12 -2.25 -12.07
CA THR A 221 -18.50 -1.62 -13.23
C THR A 221 -18.53 -0.11 -13.08
N LEU A 222 -17.40 0.54 -13.35
CA LEU A 222 -17.21 2.00 -13.32
C LEU A 222 -16.77 2.48 -14.71
N PRO A 223 -17.71 2.65 -15.67
CA PRO A 223 -17.36 2.97 -17.05
C PRO A 223 -16.56 4.27 -17.17
N GLY A 224 -15.46 4.23 -17.91
CA GLY A 224 -14.57 5.37 -18.13
C GLY A 224 -13.52 5.60 -17.03
N GLU A 225 -13.59 4.86 -15.92
CA GLU A 225 -12.62 4.94 -14.83
C GLU A 225 -11.40 4.04 -15.09
N LYS A 226 -10.24 4.44 -14.56
CA LYS A 226 -9.00 3.65 -14.65
C LYS A 226 -8.56 3.23 -13.25
N VAL A 227 -9.20 2.19 -12.72
CA VAL A 227 -8.96 1.74 -11.33
C VAL A 227 -7.70 0.88 -11.26
N TYR A 228 -6.76 1.29 -10.42
CA TYR A 228 -5.55 0.52 -10.10
C TYR A 228 -5.64 -0.15 -8.74
N LYS A 229 -5.85 0.64 -7.67
CA LYS A 229 -6.16 0.13 -6.32
C LYS A 229 -7.49 0.63 -5.81
N VAL A 230 -8.17 -0.23 -5.08
CA VAL A 230 -9.44 0.06 -4.40
C VAL A 230 -9.39 -0.43 -2.96
N ARG A 231 -10.11 0.25 -2.07
CA ARG A 231 -10.15 -0.07 -0.64
C ARG A 231 -11.58 0.01 -0.11
N TRP A 232 -11.91 -0.90 0.80
CA TRP A 232 -13.04 -0.69 1.71
C TRP A 232 -12.82 0.56 2.54
N MET A 233 -13.88 1.36 2.64
CA MET A 233 -13.92 2.56 3.45
C MET A 233 -14.78 2.27 4.68
N PRO A 234 -14.25 2.36 5.91
CA PRO A 234 -15.08 2.26 7.09
C PRO A 234 -16.09 3.43 7.13
N PRO A 235 -17.22 3.26 7.83
CA PRO A 235 -18.19 4.33 8.03
C PRO A 235 -17.51 5.60 8.56
N ALA A 236 -17.94 6.77 8.10
CA ALA A 236 -17.48 8.02 8.68
C ALA A 236 -18.02 8.09 10.13
N ARG A 237 -17.13 8.21 11.12
CA ARG A 237 -17.57 8.44 12.50
C ARG A 237 -18.02 9.90 12.63
N PRO A 238 -19.20 10.18 13.23
CA PRO A 238 -19.54 11.53 13.65
C PRO A 238 -18.53 12.01 14.71
N ARG A 239 -18.29 13.32 14.75
CA ARG A 239 -17.42 13.96 15.73
C ARG A 239 -17.97 13.85 17.15
#